data_AF-A0A3P6CAG0-F1
#
_entry.id   AF-A0A3P6CAG0-F1
#
_cell.length_a   1.000
_cell.length_b   1.000
_cell.length_c   1.000
_cell.angle_alpha   90.00
_cell.angle_beta   90.00
_cell.angle_gamma   90.00
#
_symmetry.space_group_name_H-M   'P 1'
#
loop_
_entity.id
_entity.type
_entity.pdbx_description
1 polymer ?
#
loop_
_entity_poly.entity_id
_entity_poly.type
_entity_poly.pdbx_seq_one_letter_code
_entity_poly.pdbx_strand_id
1 'polypeptide(L)'
;MVFLPDDLCATILSRLPIKVFTSFKLVCKQWNSVVDSPIFCELFIAQHQNTQSSSWSLIMGAVDRTEFLAHYRCNTWGLQRSLDSYISSFVTNKFENQRHNYRRGRVVAYSDAGFVLIDVSSYSYAGLTFDKRSLCVANPVSQECIEIDAPKAFENSGIFWPLGIATRTNNGVVTSYKIVAFSSERYVENLGVMIYSSETGLWSRKLHLPSKLESCPYTISLNGNLHWLSRNNDELVSMDFNATNMASGPFRYTAFPDLEKRVKFTRACTTYQGSLMYMNIVSQVGSVDHKLCVWRLKSWEWQLISEISTALT
;
A
#
# COMPACT_ATOMS: atom_id res chain seq x y z
N MET A 1 -28.80 -5.53 -36.04
CA MET A 1 -27.98 -4.85 -35.02
C MET A 1 -26.64 -5.56 -35.00
N VAL A 2 -25.55 -4.90 -35.38
CA VAL A 2 -24.22 -5.54 -35.48
C VAL A 2 -23.62 -5.54 -34.08
N PHE A 3 -23.49 -6.72 -33.47
CA PHE A 3 -22.76 -6.89 -32.21
C PHE A 3 -21.29 -7.11 -32.54
N LEU A 4 -20.43 -6.24 -32.02
CA LEU A 4 -18.99 -6.50 -31.99
C LEU A 4 -18.73 -7.65 -31.00
N PRO A 5 -17.93 -8.66 -31.36
CA PRO A 5 -17.53 -9.71 -30.42
C PRO A 5 -16.80 -9.12 -29.20
N ASP A 6 -17.01 -9.71 -28.02
CA ASP A 6 -16.45 -9.20 -26.76
C ASP A 6 -14.92 -9.14 -26.78
N ASP A 7 -14.24 -10.09 -27.44
CA ASP A 7 -12.78 -10.09 -27.61
C ASP A 7 -12.27 -8.86 -28.40
N LEU A 8 -13.04 -8.45 -29.40
CA LEU A 8 -12.72 -7.27 -30.21
C LEU A 8 -12.97 -6.00 -29.40
N CYS A 9 -14.07 -5.94 -28.65
CA CYS A 9 -14.33 -4.86 -27.70
C CYS A 9 -13.20 -4.75 -26.68
N ALA A 10 -12.77 -5.86 -26.07
CA ALA A 10 -11.67 -5.89 -25.11
C ALA A 10 -10.38 -5.34 -25.72
N THR A 11 -10.06 -5.75 -26.95
CA THR A 11 -8.87 -5.27 -27.70
C THR A 11 -8.91 -3.78 -28.01
N ILE A 12 -10.08 -3.21 -28.27
CA ILE A 12 -10.25 -1.77 -28.51
C ILE A 12 -10.10 -1.01 -27.19
N LEU A 13 -10.84 -1.44 -26.16
CA LEU A 13 -10.85 -0.79 -24.86
C LEU A 13 -9.48 -0.81 -24.18
N SER A 14 -8.69 -1.87 -24.37
CA SER A 14 -7.37 -2.00 -23.73
C SER A 14 -6.39 -0.91 -24.16
N ARG A 15 -6.65 -0.26 -25.30
CA ARG A 15 -5.85 0.85 -25.84
C ARG A 15 -6.25 2.21 -25.29
N LEU A 16 -7.40 2.30 -24.62
CA LEU A 16 -7.94 3.57 -24.14
C LEU A 16 -7.37 3.92 -22.75
N PRO A 17 -7.35 5.22 -22.40
CA PRO A 17 -6.98 5.63 -21.05
C PRO A 17 -7.89 5.02 -19.99
N ILE A 18 -7.34 4.74 -18.79
CA ILE A 18 -8.06 4.10 -17.67
C ILE A 18 -9.35 4.84 -17.35
N LYS A 19 -9.28 6.17 -17.26
CA LYS A 19 -10.44 7.03 -16.99
C LYS A 19 -11.55 6.89 -18.04
N VAL A 20 -11.19 6.62 -19.30
CA VAL A 20 -12.15 6.53 -20.41
C VAL A 20 -12.92 5.22 -20.34
N PHE A 21 -12.23 4.07 -20.29
CA PHE A 21 -12.92 2.79 -20.28
C PHE A 21 -13.66 2.53 -18.96
N THR A 22 -13.20 3.08 -17.82
CA THR A 22 -13.97 2.99 -16.56
C THR A 22 -15.29 3.75 -16.64
N SER A 23 -15.33 4.86 -17.37
CA SER A 23 -16.57 5.60 -17.64
C SER A 23 -17.53 4.79 -18.53
N PHE A 24 -17.02 3.95 -19.42
CA PHE A 24 -17.85 3.09 -20.28
C PHE A 24 -18.56 1.97 -19.54
N LYS A 25 -18.06 1.55 -18.37
CA LYS A 25 -18.79 0.64 -17.47
C LYS A 25 -20.18 1.16 -17.12
N LEU A 26 -20.36 2.49 -17.09
CA LEU A 26 -21.64 3.13 -16.77
C LEU A 26 -22.61 3.20 -17.96
N VAL A 27 -22.15 2.92 -19.18
CA VAL A 27 -22.95 3.09 -20.40
C VAL A 27 -23.88 1.91 -20.64
N CYS A 28 -23.38 0.67 -20.57
CA CYS A 28 -24.23 -0.53 -20.68
C CYS A 28 -23.61 -1.77 -20.01
N LYS A 29 -24.45 -2.79 -19.77
CA LYS A 29 -24.04 -4.06 -19.13
C LYS A 29 -22.98 -4.83 -19.93
N GLN A 30 -23.00 -4.75 -21.25
CA GLN A 30 -22.01 -5.43 -22.10
C GLN A 30 -20.63 -4.80 -21.91
N TRP A 31 -20.50 -3.47 -22.01
CA TRP A 31 -19.22 -2.78 -21.76
C TRP A 31 -18.70 -3.07 -20.35
N ASN A 32 -19.59 -3.07 -19.35
CA ASN A 32 -19.23 -3.46 -18.00
C ASN A 32 -18.65 -4.89 -17.94
N SER A 33 -19.33 -5.86 -18.56
CA SER A 33 -18.89 -7.25 -18.62
C SER A 33 -17.55 -7.44 -19.36
N VAL A 34 -17.32 -6.69 -20.44
CA VAL A 34 -16.06 -6.74 -21.20
C VAL A 34 -14.91 -6.18 -20.38
N VAL A 35 -15.08 -5.02 -19.75
CA VAL A 35 -14.04 -4.39 -18.92
C VAL A 35 -13.73 -5.23 -17.67
N ASP A 36 -14.71 -5.94 -17.12
CA ASP A 36 -14.51 -6.85 -15.97
C ASP A 36 -14.03 -8.25 -16.39
N SER A 37 -13.84 -8.51 -17.69
CA SER A 37 -13.40 -9.80 -18.18
C SER A 37 -11.90 -10.03 -17.95
N PRO A 38 -11.47 -11.27 -17.63
CA PRO A 38 -10.05 -11.62 -17.53
C PRO A 38 -9.27 -11.34 -18.82
N ILE A 39 -9.91 -11.54 -19.98
CA ILE A 39 -9.32 -11.31 -21.30
C ILE A 39 -8.93 -9.83 -21.47
N PHE A 40 -9.82 -8.91 -21.10
CA PHE A 40 -9.51 -7.48 -21.12
C PHE A 40 -8.34 -7.14 -20.20
N CYS A 41 -8.33 -7.67 -18.97
CA CYS A 41 -7.24 -7.45 -18.01
C CYS A 41 -5.90 -7.93 -18.58
N GLU A 42 -5.85 -9.13 -19.14
CA GLU A 42 -4.63 -9.69 -19.75
C GLU A 42 -4.17 -8.87 -20.95
N LEU A 43 -5.08 -8.45 -21.84
CA LEU A 43 -4.75 -7.59 -22.98
C LEU A 43 -4.23 -6.22 -22.53
N PHE A 44 -4.90 -5.59 -21.56
CA PHE A 44 -4.49 -4.30 -21.00
C PHE A 44 -3.10 -4.41 -20.37
N ILE A 45 -2.89 -5.43 -19.53
CA ILE A 45 -1.61 -5.69 -18.88
C ILE A 45 -0.51 -5.94 -19.93
N ALA A 46 -0.71 -6.85 -20.89
CA ALA A 46 0.29 -7.16 -21.92
C ALA A 46 0.65 -5.94 -22.79
N GLN A 47 -0.34 -5.10 -23.08
CA GLN A 47 -0.15 -3.89 -23.87
C GLN A 47 0.63 -2.80 -23.14
N HIS A 48 0.46 -2.69 -21.81
CA HIS A 48 1.07 -1.63 -20.99
C HIS A 48 2.26 -2.11 -20.12
N GLN A 49 2.55 -3.41 -20.08
CA GLN A 49 3.74 -3.98 -19.43
C GLN A 49 5.03 -3.69 -20.22
N ASN A 50 4.96 -3.57 -21.55
CA ASN A 50 6.12 -3.40 -22.44
C ASN A 50 6.58 -1.95 -22.63
N THR A 51 5.84 -0.97 -22.13
CA THR A 51 6.38 0.38 -22.06
C THR A 51 7.46 0.41 -20.98
N GLN A 52 8.68 0.82 -21.33
CA GLN A 52 9.84 1.07 -20.44
C GLN A 52 9.60 2.18 -19.38
N SER A 53 8.35 2.40 -19.03
CA SER A 53 7.78 3.46 -18.24
C SER A 53 6.98 2.84 -17.10
N SER A 54 7.70 2.27 -16.15
CA SER A 54 7.07 1.84 -14.89
C SER A 54 6.49 3.08 -14.21
N SER A 55 5.19 3.04 -13.92
CA SER A 55 4.59 4.06 -13.05
C SER A 55 5.04 3.79 -11.63
N TRP A 56 5.56 4.80 -10.94
CA TRP A 56 5.91 4.69 -9.53
C TRP A 56 5.58 5.98 -8.80
N SER A 57 5.21 5.85 -7.54
CA SER A 57 4.98 6.98 -6.65
C SER A 57 5.61 6.69 -5.29
N LEU A 58 6.36 7.66 -4.80
CA LEU A 58 6.86 7.70 -3.43
C LEU A 58 5.92 8.59 -2.61
N ILE A 59 5.06 7.93 -1.83
CA ILE A 59 4.14 8.59 -0.91
C ILE A 59 4.66 8.38 0.50
N MET A 60 4.85 9.46 1.26
CA MET A 60 5.20 9.34 2.68
C MET A 60 3.96 9.43 3.55
N GLY A 61 3.87 8.48 4.49
CA GLY A 61 3.25 8.65 5.80
C GLY A 61 1.75 8.88 5.83
N ALA A 62 1.05 8.12 6.66
CA ALA A 62 -0.37 8.31 6.96
C ALA A 62 -0.68 9.70 7.58
N VAL A 63 0.29 10.45 8.10
CA VAL A 63 0.10 11.73 8.82
C VAL A 63 0.06 12.92 7.85
N ASP A 64 1.07 13.05 6.98
CA ASP A 64 1.25 14.25 6.17
C ASP A 64 0.97 14.05 4.67
N ARG A 65 0.47 12.87 4.27
CA ARG A 65 -0.01 12.50 2.91
C ARG A 65 0.71 13.21 1.77
N THR A 66 2.04 13.21 1.79
CA THR A 66 2.80 13.94 0.78
C THR A 66 3.33 12.94 -0.23
N GLU A 67 2.80 13.02 -1.45
CA GLU A 67 3.42 12.42 -2.62
C GLU A 67 4.66 13.24 -2.99
N PHE A 68 5.84 12.69 -2.70
CA PHE A 68 7.12 13.36 -2.91
C PHE A 68 7.61 13.26 -4.34
N LEU A 69 7.35 12.12 -4.97
CA LEU A 69 7.85 11.84 -6.29
C LEU A 69 6.90 10.90 -6.98
N ALA A 70 6.45 11.29 -8.17
CA ALA A 70 5.51 10.51 -8.93
C ALA A 70 5.91 10.52 -10.39
N HIS A 71 5.91 9.34 -10.98
CA HIS A 71 6.21 9.14 -12.37
C HIS A 71 5.13 8.28 -12.95
N TYR A 72 4.18 8.89 -13.65
CA TYR A 72 3.03 8.21 -14.25
C TYR A 72 3.22 8.11 -15.76
N ARG A 73 4.31 7.52 -16.22
CA ARG A 73 4.59 7.44 -17.67
C ARG A 73 3.74 6.42 -18.44
N CYS A 74 2.71 5.86 -17.82
CA CYS A 74 1.68 5.14 -18.55
C CYS A 74 0.82 6.17 -19.31
N ASN A 75 1.00 6.27 -20.63
CA ASN A 75 0.28 7.23 -21.49
C ASN A 75 -1.26 7.12 -21.36
N THR A 76 -1.76 5.95 -20.95
CA THR A 76 -3.16 5.66 -20.68
C THR A 76 -3.62 6.01 -19.26
N TRP A 77 -2.76 6.41 -18.33
CA TRP A 77 -3.23 6.91 -17.02
C TRP A 77 -4.01 8.22 -17.17
N GLY A 78 -3.53 9.15 -18.02
CA GLY A 78 -4.24 10.39 -18.33
C GLY A 78 -4.66 11.21 -17.10
N LEU A 79 -3.94 11.07 -15.98
CA LEU A 79 -4.25 11.79 -14.75
C LEU A 79 -3.86 13.26 -14.92
N GLN A 80 -4.82 14.16 -14.71
CA GLN A 80 -4.61 15.61 -14.79
C GLN A 80 -4.09 16.20 -13.46
N ARG A 81 -4.11 15.40 -12.38
CA ARG A 81 -3.73 15.77 -11.01
C ARG A 81 -2.92 14.63 -10.39
N SER A 82 -2.27 14.90 -9.25
CA SER A 82 -1.59 13.87 -8.46
C SER A 82 -2.55 12.76 -8.01
N LEU A 83 -2.04 11.55 -7.80
CA LEU A 83 -2.84 10.45 -7.27
C LEU A 83 -3.40 10.79 -5.89
N ASP A 84 -2.60 11.45 -5.05
CA ASP A 84 -3.06 11.94 -3.74
C ASP A 84 -4.27 12.87 -3.86
N SER A 85 -4.32 13.76 -4.86
CA SER A 85 -5.46 14.66 -5.07
C SER A 85 -6.76 13.89 -5.34
N TYR A 86 -6.70 12.82 -6.14
CA TYR A 86 -7.85 11.97 -6.42
C TYR A 86 -8.30 11.19 -5.19
N ILE A 87 -7.34 10.60 -4.45
CA ILE A 87 -7.63 9.84 -3.23
C ILE A 87 -8.23 10.75 -2.16
N SER A 88 -7.67 11.93 -1.96
CA SER A 88 -8.17 12.92 -1.00
C SER A 88 -9.58 13.39 -1.37
N SER A 89 -9.85 13.66 -2.65
CA SER A 89 -11.19 14.00 -3.14
C SER A 89 -12.20 12.89 -2.88
N PHE A 90 -11.81 11.63 -3.11
CA PHE A 90 -12.63 10.46 -2.79
C PHE A 90 -12.94 10.36 -1.29
N VAL A 91 -11.94 10.52 -0.44
CA VAL A 91 -12.09 10.45 1.03
C VAL A 91 -13.02 11.56 1.53
N THR A 92 -12.80 12.81 1.12
CA THR A 92 -13.65 13.95 1.50
C THR A 92 -15.09 13.74 1.05
N ASN A 93 -15.31 13.33 -0.20
CA ASN A 93 -16.66 13.08 -0.70
C ASN A 93 -17.37 11.95 0.06
N LYS A 94 -16.66 10.87 0.37
CA LYS A 94 -17.26 9.68 0.99
C LYS A 94 -17.55 9.85 2.48
N PHE A 95 -16.67 10.52 3.23
CA PHE A 95 -16.73 10.54 4.70
C PHE A 95 -17.07 11.92 5.27
N GLU A 96 -16.57 13.02 4.71
CA GLU A 96 -16.68 14.35 5.35
C GLU A 96 -18.00 15.08 5.03
N ASN A 97 -18.68 14.72 3.94
CA ASN A 97 -19.92 15.40 3.48
C ASN A 97 -21.24 14.84 4.06
N GLN A 98 -21.21 13.91 5.03
CA GLN A 98 -22.44 13.31 5.57
C GLN A 98 -23.02 14.12 6.76
N ARG A 99 -24.19 14.73 6.56
CA ARG A 99 -24.74 15.87 7.34
C ARG A 99 -25.06 15.67 8.83
N HIS A 100 -24.86 14.52 9.47
CA HIS A 100 -25.32 14.32 10.85
C HIS A 100 -24.37 13.54 11.78
N ASN A 101 -23.24 13.03 11.29
CA ASN A 101 -22.18 12.41 12.08
C ASN A 101 -20.83 12.86 11.50
N TYR A 102 -19.96 13.50 12.30
CA TYR A 102 -18.64 13.89 11.82
C TYR A 102 -17.77 12.63 11.67
N ARG A 103 -17.86 11.97 10.51
CA ARG A 103 -17.00 10.84 10.14
C ARG A 103 -15.79 11.40 9.39
N ARG A 104 -14.59 11.11 9.90
CA ARG A 104 -13.35 11.51 9.24
C ARG A 104 -12.62 10.28 8.72
N GLY A 105 -12.33 10.28 7.43
CA GLY A 105 -11.52 9.25 6.79
C GLY A 105 -10.05 9.66 6.72
N ARG A 106 -9.16 8.77 7.15
CA ARG A 106 -7.72 8.93 7.06
C ARG A 106 -7.07 7.77 6.33
N VAL A 107 -6.41 8.03 5.20
CA VAL A 107 -5.62 7.00 4.53
C VAL A 107 -4.44 6.60 5.43
N VAL A 108 -4.29 5.30 5.66
CA VAL A 108 -3.26 4.74 6.55
C VAL A 108 -2.29 3.81 5.84
N ALA A 109 -2.69 3.19 4.72
CA ALA A 109 -1.80 2.34 3.93
C ALA A 109 -2.30 2.17 2.49
N TYR A 110 -1.39 1.72 1.62
CA TYR A 110 -1.64 1.42 0.22
C TYR A 110 -1.20 -0.01 -0.09
N SER A 111 -1.89 -0.66 -1.02
CA SER A 111 -1.47 -1.95 -1.57
C SER A 111 -0.78 -1.78 -2.93
N ASP A 112 0.09 -2.71 -3.28
CA ASP A 112 0.73 -2.79 -4.61
C ASP A 112 -0.27 -3.06 -5.74
N ALA A 113 -1.48 -3.53 -5.41
CA ALA A 113 -2.60 -3.69 -6.34
C ALA A 113 -3.52 -2.46 -6.44
N GLY A 114 -3.17 -1.32 -5.81
CA GLY A 114 -3.91 -0.06 -5.91
C GLY A 114 -5.07 0.11 -4.94
N PHE A 115 -5.19 -0.78 -3.93
CA PHE A 115 -6.21 -0.64 -2.88
C PHE A 115 -5.70 0.30 -1.79
N VAL A 116 -6.61 1.05 -1.18
CA VAL A 116 -6.32 2.02 -0.12
C VAL A 116 -6.97 1.58 1.17
N LEU A 117 -6.21 1.54 2.25
CA LEU A 117 -6.73 1.33 3.60
C LEU A 117 -6.99 2.68 4.26
N ILE A 118 -8.20 2.84 4.77
CA ILE A 118 -8.71 4.09 5.36
C ILE A 118 -9.15 3.79 6.78
N ASP A 119 -8.61 4.53 7.74
CA ASP A 119 -9.11 4.60 9.10
C ASP A 119 -10.28 5.59 9.16
N VAL A 120 -11.43 5.14 9.64
CA VAL A 120 -12.65 5.94 9.73
C VAL A 120 -12.99 6.12 11.20
N SER A 121 -12.89 7.36 11.68
CA SER A 121 -13.27 7.74 13.04
C SER A 121 -14.55 8.56 13.04
N SER A 122 -15.46 8.27 13.98
CA SER A 122 -16.63 9.10 14.25
C SER A 122 -16.50 9.81 15.61
N TYR A 123 -16.89 11.08 15.65
CA TYR A 123 -16.90 11.92 16.85
C TYR A 123 -18.32 12.27 17.26
N SER A 124 -18.62 12.20 18.57
CA SER A 124 -19.88 12.72 19.12
C SER A 124 -19.87 14.25 19.21
N TYR A 125 -21.04 14.88 19.27
CA TYR A 125 -21.24 16.35 19.24
C TYR A 125 -20.53 17.09 20.40
N ALA A 126 -20.05 16.38 21.43
CA ALA A 126 -19.26 16.95 22.53
C ALA A 126 -17.74 16.91 22.30
N GLY A 127 -17.25 16.36 21.18
CA GLY A 127 -15.84 16.43 20.76
C GLY A 127 -14.81 15.69 21.64
N LEU A 128 -15.25 15.08 22.74
CA LEU A 128 -14.38 14.50 23.77
C LEU A 128 -14.36 12.96 23.79
N THR A 129 -15.24 12.27 23.05
CA THR A 129 -15.32 10.80 23.02
C THR A 129 -15.29 10.24 21.59
N PHE A 130 -14.47 9.21 21.37
CA PHE A 130 -14.46 8.42 20.13
C PHE A 130 -15.59 7.40 20.20
N ASP A 131 -16.61 7.54 19.34
CA ASP A 131 -17.81 6.67 19.39
C ASP A 131 -17.59 5.33 18.67
N LYS A 132 -16.96 5.37 17.49
CA LYS A 132 -16.69 4.16 16.69
C LYS A 132 -15.45 4.38 15.82
N ARG A 133 -14.64 3.34 15.73
CA ARG A 133 -13.54 3.25 14.78
C ARG A 133 -13.78 2.05 13.87
N SER A 134 -13.68 2.27 12.58
CA SER A 134 -13.73 1.21 11.57
C SER A 134 -12.63 1.41 10.54
N LEU A 135 -12.31 0.34 9.83
CA LEU A 135 -11.42 0.42 8.68
C LEU A 135 -12.25 0.32 7.41
N CYS A 136 -11.94 1.09 6.38
CA CYS A 136 -12.45 0.86 5.03
C CYS A 136 -11.30 0.42 4.12
N VAL A 137 -11.55 -0.59 3.32
CA VAL A 137 -10.75 -0.92 2.14
C VAL A 137 -11.44 -0.34 0.93
N ALA A 138 -10.76 0.53 0.20
CA ALA A 138 -11.31 1.25 -0.93
C ALA A 138 -10.50 1.01 -2.21
N ASN A 139 -11.23 0.92 -3.32
CA ASN A 139 -10.68 1.13 -4.65
C ASN A 139 -11.04 2.56 -5.09
N PRO A 140 -10.09 3.50 -5.10
CA PRO A 140 -10.38 4.90 -5.44
C PRO A 140 -10.76 5.09 -6.91
N VAL A 141 -10.42 4.14 -7.80
CA VAL A 141 -10.76 4.19 -9.22
C VAL A 141 -12.21 3.76 -9.46
N SER A 142 -12.64 2.64 -8.87
CA SER A 142 -14.03 2.18 -8.98
C SER A 142 -14.99 2.90 -8.01
N GLN A 143 -14.44 3.65 -7.03
CA GLN A 143 -15.15 4.28 -5.92
C GLN A 143 -15.84 3.29 -4.95
N GLU A 144 -15.56 2.00 -5.11
CA GLU A 144 -16.01 0.97 -4.20
C GLU A 144 -15.24 1.07 -2.87
N CYS A 145 -15.95 0.87 -1.76
CA CYS A 145 -15.36 0.82 -0.42
C CYS A 145 -16.15 -0.18 0.40
N ILE A 146 -15.43 -1.02 1.12
CA ILE A 146 -15.98 -2.00 2.05
C ILE A 146 -15.55 -1.57 3.44
N GLU A 147 -16.54 -1.33 4.29
CA GLU A 147 -16.30 -1.04 5.70
C GLU A 147 -16.13 -2.34 6.48
N ILE A 148 -15.12 -2.37 7.34
CA ILE A 148 -14.72 -3.50 8.17
C ILE A 148 -14.77 -2.99 9.61
N ASP A 149 -15.64 -3.60 10.40
CA ASP A 149 -15.71 -3.30 11.82
C ASP A 149 -14.38 -3.64 12.49
N ALA A 150 -13.92 -2.74 13.36
CA ALA A 150 -12.83 -3.05 14.25
C ALA A 150 -13.26 -4.19 15.19
N PRO A 151 -12.35 -5.04 15.66
CA PRO A 151 -12.72 -6.10 16.59
C PRO A 151 -13.39 -5.53 17.86
N LYS A 152 -14.48 -6.16 18.30
CA LYS A 152 -15.30 -5.71 19.45
C LYS A 152 -14.50 -5.48 20.74
N ALA A 153 -13.38 -6.17 20.92
CA ALA A 153 -12.45 -5.97 22.03
C ALA A 153 -11.93 -4.51 22.14
N PHE A 154 -12.06 -3.71 21.08
CA PHE A 154 -11.54 -2.35 21.00
C PHE A 154 -12.61 -1.26 21.07
N GLU A 155 -13.89 -1.62 21.14
CA GLU A 155 -14.99 -0.65 21.27
C GLU A 155 -14.96 0.09 22.63
N ASN A 156 -14.32 -0.48 23.66
CA ASN A 156 -14.45 0.02 25.04
C ASN A 156 -13.16 0.45 25.77
N SER A 157 -11.94 0.17 25.29
CA SER A 157 -10.73 0.45 26.11
C SER A 157 -9.34 0.45 25.42
N GLY A 158 -9.21 0.17 24.12
CA GLY A 158 -7.93 -0.20 23.51
C GLY A 158 -7.31 0.78 22.51
N ILE A 159 -5.99 0.69 22.34
CA ILE A 159 -5.24 1.33 21.24
C ILE A 159 -5.29 0.39 20.04
N PHE A 160 -5.79 0.88 18.90
CA PHE A 160 -5.79 0.16 17.62
C PHE A 160 -5.02 0.96 16.58
N TRP A 161 -4.00 0.39 15.95
CA TRP A 161 -3.23 1.07 14.90
C TRP A 161 -3.16 0.19 13.66
N PRO A 162 -3.81 0.58 12.54
CA PRO A 162 -3.62 -0.14 11.28
C PRO A 162 -2.17 -0.02 10.83
N LEU A 163 -1.52 -1.17 10.62
CA LEU A 163 -0.15 -1.26 10.16
C LEU A 163 -0.06 -1.42 8.65
N GLY A 164 -1.05 -1.99 7.98
CA GLY A 164 -1.02 -2.09 6.52
C GLY A 164 -2.03 -3.03 5.90
N ILE A 165 -2.05 -3.05 4.57
CA ILE A 165 -2.88 -3.94 3.75
C ILE A 165 -2.01 -4.71 2.75
N ALA A 166 -2.08 -6.03 2.80
CA ALA A 166 -1.47 -6.92 1.82
C ALA A 166 -2.55 -7.44 0.86
N THR A 167 -2.30 -7.34 -0.44
CA THR A 167 -3.18 -7.88 -1.48
C THR A 167 -2.57 -9.10 -2.13
N ARG A 168 -3.39 -10.14 -2.32
CA ARG A 168 -3.07 -11.28 -3.17
C ARG A 168 -3.75 -11.09 -4.52
N THR A 169 -2.97 -11.19 -5.58
CA THR A 169 -3.44 -11.06 -6.95
C THR A 169 -3.28 -12.37 -7.70
N ASN A 170 -4.18 -12.62 -8.65
CA ASN A 170 -4.09 -13.67 -9.64
C ASN A 170 -4.35 -13.04 -11.01
N ASN A 171 -3.39 -13.11 -11.93
CA ASN A 171 -3.44 -12.46 -13.25
C ASN A 171 -3.88 -10.97 -13.19
N GLY A 172 -3.36 -10.23 -12.21
CA GLY A 172 -3.69 -8.80 -12.02
C GLY A 172 -5.02 -8.51 -11.34
N VAL A 173 -5.83 -9.53 -11.04
CA VAL A 173 -7.08 -9.39 -10.28
C VAL A 173 -6.80 -9.64 -8.81
N VAL A 174 -7.25 -8.73 -7.93
CA VAL A 174 -7.19 -8.94 -6.48
C VAL A 174 -8.18 -10.03 -6.08
N THR A 175 -7.69 -11.15 -5.55
CA THR A 175 -8.53 -12.28 -5.12
C THR A 175 -8.82 -12.24 -3.62
N SER A 176 -7.88 -11.73 -2.84
CA SER A 176 -8.03 -11.57 -1.40
C SER A 176 -7.06 -10.51 -0.88
N TYR A 177 -7.39 -9.95 0.27
CA TYR A 177 -6.53 -9.06 1.03
C TYR A 177 -6.51 -9.42 2.52
N LYS A 178 -5.44 -9.01 3.18
CA LYS A 178 -5.26 -9.09 4.63
C LYS A 178 -4.91 -7.72 5.18
N ILE A 179 -5.46 -7.39 6.34
CA ILE A 179 -5.14 -6.14 7.06
C ILE A 179 -4.39 -6.52 8.31
N VAL A 180 -3.25 -5.88 8.53
CA VAL A 180 -2.49 -6.01 9.76
C VAL A 180 -2.73 -4.79 10.61
N ALA A 181 -3.08 -5.01 11.86
CA ALA A 181 -3.23 -3.96 12.84
C ALA A 181 -2.56 -4.37 14.15
N PHE A 182 -2.09 -3.38 14.88
CA PHE A 182 -1.60 -3.55 16.23
C PHE A 182 -2.72 -3.24 17.22
N SER A 183 -2.75 -4.02 18.29
CA SER A 183 -3.64 -3.80 19.42
C SER A 183 -2.90 -3.77 20.76
N SER A 184 -3.23 -2.78 21.59
CA SER A 184 -2.91 -2.77 23.02
C SER A 184 -4.20 -2.63 23.82
N GLU A 185 -4.40 -3.53 24.78
CA GLU A 185 -5.39 -3.32 25.84
C GLU A 185 -4.80 -2.33 26.84
N ARG A 186 -5.52 -1.25 27.19
CA ARG A 186 -5.14 -0.50 28.39
C ARG A 186 -5.21 -1.49 29.56
N TYR A 187 -4.21 -1.48 30.44
CA TYR A 187 -4.04 -2.36 31.61
C TYR A 187 -3.36 -3.73 31.37
N VAL A 188 -3.03 -4.11 30.13
CA VAL A 188 -2.22 -5.33 29.88
C VAL A 188 -1.07 -4.98 28.93
N GLU A 189 0.17 -5.21 29.36
CA GLU A 189 1.41 -5.00 28.57
C GLU A 189 1.54 -5.93 27.35
N ASN A 190 0.49 -6.70 27.01
CA ASN A 190 0.52 -7.66 25.92
C ASN A 190 0.11 -7.03 24.59
N LEU A 191 1.09 -6.41 23.95
CA LEU A 191 1.04 -5.96 22.56
C LEU A 191 0.85 -7.14 21.61
N GLY A 192 -0.29 -7.15 20.89
CA GLY A 192 -0.64 -8.20 19.94
C GLY A 192 -0.77 -7.68 18.52
N VAL A 193 -0.44 -8.52 17.54
CA VAL A 193 -0.76 -8.27 16.13
C VAL A 193 -2.09 -8.95 15.79
N MET A 194 -2.96 -8.20 15.14
CA MET A 194 -4.25 -8.65 14.64
C MET A 194 -4.22 -8.68 13.11
N ILE A 195 -4.75 -9.76 12.53
CA ILE A 195 -4.81 -9.95 11.09
C ILE A 195 -6.26 -10.24 10.69
N TYR A 196 -6.84 -9.34 9.91
CA TYR A 196 -8.09 -9.58 9.20
C TYR A 196 -7.82 -10.34 7.91
N SER A 197 -8.67 -11.31 7.57
CA SER A 197 -8.69 -11.93 6.25
C SER A 197 -10.02 -11.70 5.55
N SER A 198 -9.97 -11.14 4.34
CA SER A 198 -11.16 -11.01 3.47
C SER A 198 -11.79 -12.36 3.09
N GLU A 199 -10.99 -13.44 3.08
CA GLU A 199 -11.48 -14.79 2.74
C GLU A 199 -12.39 -15.37 3.83
N THR A 200 -12.13 -15.03 5.10
CA THR A 200 -12.93 -15.51 6.24
C THR A 200 -13.89 -14.45 6.76
N GLY A 201 -13.65 -13.17 6.45
CA GLY A 201 -14.36 -12.04 7.04
C GLY A 201 -14.04 -11.81 8.53
N LEU A 202 -12.99 -12.46 9.07
CA LEU A 202 -12.71 -12.48 10.50
C LEU A 202 -11.32 -11.92 10.83
N TRP A 203 -11.25 -11.33 12.02
CA TRP A 203 -9.99 -10.97 12.66
C TRP A 203 -9.43 -12.15 13.44
N SER A 204 -8.12 -12.36 13.32
CA SER A 204 -7.38 -13.39 14.06
C SER A 204 -6.20 -12.74 14.79
N ARG A 205 -5.95 -13.15 16.03
CA ARG A 205 -4.78 -12.68 16.80
C ARG A 205 -3.58 -13.55 16.43
N LYS A 206 -2.49 -12.92 16.01
CA LYS A 206 -1.21 -13.58 15.73
C LYS A 206 -0.10 -12.98 16.58
N LEU A 207 0.43 -13.76 17.52
CA LEU A 207 1.70 -13.58 18.26
C LEU A 207 1.95 -12.20 18.91
N HIS A 208 2.99 -12.14 19.73
CA HIS A 208 3.50 -10.89 20.30
C HIS A 208 4.07 -10.00 19.21
N LEU A 209 3.83 -8.69 19.30
CA LEU A 209 4.47 -7.72 18.43
C LEU A 209 6.00 -7.80 18.65
N PRO A 210 6.81 -7.83 17.58
CA PRO A 210 8.23 -7.56 17.73
C PRO A 210 8.44 -6.17 18.34
N SER A 211 9.24 -6.07 19.41
CA SER A 211 9.61 -4.80 20.06
C SER A 211 10.17 -3.76 19.08
N LYS A 212 10.72 -4.22 17.95
CA LYS A 212 11.28 -3.39 16.87
C LYS A 212 10.23 -2.71 15.98
N LEU A 213 8.93 -3.02 16.09
CA LEU A 213 7.86 -2.47 15.23
C LEU A 213 7.05 -1.33 15.88
N GLU A 214 7.44 -0.87 17.07
CA GLU A 214 6.76 0.26 17.72
C GLU A 214 6.92 1.54 16.89
N SER A 215 5.80 2.06 16.37
CA SER A 215 5.70 3.33 15.62
C SER A 215 6.42 3.37 14.27
N CYS A 216 6.04 2.47 13.34
CA CYS A 216 6.44 2.58 11.93
C CYS A 216 5.42 3.42 11.14
N PRO A 217 5.74 4.64 10.68
CA PRO A 217 4.80 5.50 9.96
C PRO A 217 4.57 5.08 8.51
N TYR A 218 5.39 4.16 7.98
CA TYR A 218 5.41 3.78 6.58
C TYR A 218 5.43 2.27 6.40
N THR A 219 4.52 1.81 5.54
CA THR A 219 4.34 0.41 5.19
C THR A 219 4.39 0.24 3.69
N ILE A 220 5.20 -0.71 3.25
CA ILE A 220 5.27 -1.11 1.85
C ILE A 220 4.51 -2.42 1.72
N SER A 221 3.50 -2.42 0.87
CA SER A 221 2.86 -3.64 0.40
C SER A 221 3.52 -4.07 -0.89
N LEU A 222 3.96 -5.32 -0.98
CA LEU A 222 4.57 -5.86 -2.19
C LEU A 222 4.45 -7.38 -2.24
N ASN A 223 3.93 -7.91 -3.35
CA ASN A 223 3.82 -9.34 -3.63
C ASN A 223 3.09 -10.11 -2.51
N GLY A 224 2.04 -9.51 -1.95
CA GLY A 224 1.26 -10.09 -0.86
C GLY A 224 1.95 -10.08 0.51
N ASN A 225 3.10 -9.40 0.64
CA ASN A 225 3.83 -9.21 1.89
C ASN A 225 3.78 -7.75 2.34
N LEU A 226 4.08 -7.53 3.62
CA LEU A 226 4.23 -6.19 4.19
C LEU A 226 5.65 -5.97 4.68
N HIS A 227 6.15 -4.76 4.48
CA HIS A 227 7.49 -4.35 4.92
C HIS A 227 7.43 -3.03 5.66
N TRP A 228 8.21 -2.93 6.73
CA TRP A 228 8.35 -1.76 7.58
C TRP A 228 9.82 -1.51 7.90
N LEU A 229 10.18 -0.25 8.16
CA LEU A 229 11.48 0.07 8.75
C LEU A 229 11.43 -0.23 10.24
N SER A 230 12.46 -0.86 10.79
CA SER A 230 12.56 -1.06 12.24
C SER A 230 12.66 0.27 12.98
N ARG A 231 12.31 0.28 14.27
CA ARG A 231 12.39 1.48 15.14
C ARG A 231 13.76 2.16 15.11
N ASN A 232 14.83 1.38 15.06
CA ASN A 232 16.21 1.88 15.03
C ASN A 232 16.66 2.27 13.61
N ASN A 233 15.83 2.02 12.60
CA ASN A 233 16.11 2.27 11.20
C ASN A 233 17.33 1.50 10.63
N ASP A 234 17.67 0.36 11.24
CA ASP A 234 18.81 -0.48 10.87
C ASP A 234 18.43 -1.74 10.10
N GLU A 235 17.15 -2.10 10.13
CA GLU A 235 16.63 -3.32 9.51
C GLU A 235 15.30 -3.03 8.82
N LEU A 236 15.05 -3.77 7.74
CA LEU A 236 13.74 -3.92 7.15
C LEU A 236 13.03 -5.11 7.82
N VAL A 237 11.90 -4.86 8.48
CA VAL A 237 11.02 -5.88 9.04
C VAL A 237 10.00 -6.27 7.99
N SER A 238 9.92 -7.55 7.63
CA SER A 238 9.00 -8.05 6.63
C SER A 238 8.07 -9.11 7.24
N MET A 239 6.77 -9.01 6.99
CA MET A 239 5.81 -10.07 7.30
C MET A 239 5.50 -10.85 6.03
N ASP A 240 5.88 -12.12 6.04
CA ASP A 240 5.63 -13.06 4.95
C ASP A 240 4.37 -13.88 5.25
N PHE A 241 3.28 -13.64 4.53
CA PHE A 241 2.02 -14.34 4.74
C PHE A 241 2.00 -15.75 4.15
N ASN A 242 2.96 -16.08 3.28
CA ASN A 242 3.08 -17.38 2.63
C ASN A 242 4.06 -18.31 3.38
N ALA A 243 4.78 -17.80 4.38
CA ALA A 243 5.66 -18.60 5.21
C ALA A 243 4.84 -19.58 6.08
N THR A 244 4.82 -20.85 5.67
CA THR A 244 4.18 -21.96 6.40
C THR A 244 5.10 -22.62 7.43
N ASN A 245 6.43 -22.42 7.34
CA ASN A 245 7.46 -23.18 8.08
C ASN A 245 8.52 -22.30 8.76
N MET A 246 8.15 -21.31 9.57
CA MET A 246 9.13 -20.51 10.32
C MET A 246 9.02 -20.77 11.82
N ALA A 247 10.06 -21.39 12.39
CA ALA A 247 10.22 -21.57 13.84
C ALA A 247 10.24 -20.23 14.61
N SER A 248 10.56 -19.13 13.93
CA SER A 248 10.65 -17.75 14.45
C SER A 248 9.40 -16.89 14.20
N GLY A 249 8.32 -17.46 13.65
CA GLY A 249 7.10 -16.72 13.30
C GLY A 249 7.15 -16.05 11.92
N PRO A 250 6.11 -15.29 11.52
CA PRO A 250 5.93 -14.79 10.16
C PRO A 250 6.84 -13.60 9.80
N PHE A 251 7.68 -13.14 10.73
CA PHE A 251 8.53 -11.97 10.58
C PHE A 251 9.94 -12.34 10.14
N ARG A 252 10.48 -11.56 9.21
CA ARG A 252 11.87 -11.60 8.76
C ARG A 252 12.52 -10.23 8.99
N TYR A 253 13.78 -10.22 9.36
CA TYR A 253 14.57 -9.01 9.59
C TYR A 253 15.73 -9.02 8.61
N THR A 254 15.84 -7.96 7.81
CA THR A 254 16.93 -7.81 6.85
C THR A 254 17.71 -6.53 7.18
N ALA A 255 18.93 -6.69 7.69
CA ALA A 255 19.84 -5.58 7.97
C ALA A 255 20.11 -4.75 6.70
N PHE A 256 20.20 -3.42 6.84
CA PHE A 256 20.57 -2.57 5.71
C PHE A 256 22.04 -2.81 5.28
N PRO A 257 22.36 -2.63 3.99
CA PRO A 257 23.69 -2.97 3.45
C PRO A 257 24.78 -1.95 3.80
N ASP A 258 24.42 -0.88 4.52
CA ASP A 258 25.28 0.28 4.80
C ASP A 258 25.37 0.61 6.29
N LEU A 259 25.08 -0.35 7.18
CA LEU A 259 25.12 -0.14 8.64
C LEU A 259 26.48 0.34 9.15
N GLU A 260 27.57 -0.09 8.51
CA GLU A 260 28.93 0.29 8.87
C GLU A 260 29.38 1.61 8.19
N LYS A 261 28.52 2.25 7.39
CA LYS A 261 28.84 3.45 6.60
C LYS A 261 28.08 4.66 7.14
N ARG A 262 28.58 5.85 6.82
CA ARG A 262 27.80 7.09 7.05
C ARG A 262 26.80 7.26 5.93
N VAL A 263 25.52 7.37 6.28
CA VAL A 263 24.43 7.67 5.35
C VAL A 263 24.08 9.14 5.41
N LYS A 264 23.81 9.77 4.25
CA LYS A 264 23.43 11.18 4.18
C LYS A 264 21.97 11.42 4.52
N PHE A 265 21.10 10.48 4.15
CA PHE A 265 19.65 10.62 4.31
C PHE A 265 19.09 9.55 5.24
N THR A 266 17.98 9.88 5.91
CA THR A 266 17.16 8.89 6.63
C THR A 266 16.77 7.78 5.67
N ARG A 267 16.94 6.52 6.08
CA ARG A 267 16.62 5.38 5.23
C ARG A 267 15.13 5.38 4.86
N ALA A 268 14.86 5.14 3.59
CA ALA A 268 13.53 4.97 3.04
C ALA A 268 13.59 3.91 1.94
N CYS A 269 12.54 3.10 1.85
CA CYS A 269 12.42 2.08 0.83
C CYS A 269 11.24 2.41 -0.09
N THR A 270 11.31 1.93 -1.33
CA THR A 270 10.23 2.07 -2.31
C THR A 270 10.15 0.81 -3.17
N THR A 271 9.24 0.77 -4.14
CA THR A 271 9.11 -0.36 -5.06
C THR A 271 9.39 0.08 -6.49
N TYR A 272 10.06 -0.79 -7.25
CA TYR A 272 10.32 -0.59 -8.67
C TYR A 272 10.34 -1.94 -9.37
N GLN A 273 9.56 -2.09 -10.44
CA GLN A 273 9.48 -3.32 -11.24
C GLN A 273 9.27 -4.59 -10.38
N GLY A 274 8.32 -4.53 -9.45
CA GLY A 274 7.98 -5.65 -8.57
C GLY A 274 9.05 -6.00 -7.52
N SER A 275 10.08 -5.16 -7.36
CA SER A 275 11.15 -5.34 -6.38
C SER A 275 11.16 -4.20 -5.37
N LEU A 276 11.56 -4.50 -4.14
CA LEU A 276 11.79 -3.49 -3.11
C LEU A 276 13.18 -2.89 -3.29
N MET A 277 13.25 -1.57 -3.24
CA MET A 277 14.43 -0.78 -3.55
C MET A 277 14.81 0.09 -2.36
N TYR A 278 16.11 0.23 -2.16
CA TYR A 278 16.70 1.15 -1.18
C TYR A 278 17.77 1.97 -1.90
N MET A 279 17.87 3.25 -1.59
CA MET A 279 18.93 4.09 -2.11
C MET A 279 19.37 5.10 -1.06
N ASN A 280 20.66 5.39 -1.03
CA ASN A 280 21.21 6.40 -0.14
C ASN A 280 22.56 6.90 -0.66
N ILE A 281 22.99 8.04 -0.14
CA ILE A 281 24.35 8.51 -0.35
C ILE A 281 25.18 8.05 0.83
N VAL A 282 26.20 7.24 0.55
CA VAL A 282 27.07 6.64 1.55
C VAL A 282 28.49 7.17 1.42
N SER A 283 29.17 7.33 2.55
CA SER A 283 30.62 7.53 2.60
C SER A 283 31.26 6.63 3.66
N GLN A 284 32.53 6.30 3.44
CA GLN A 284 33.33 5.65 4.47
C GLN A 284 33.62 6.64 5.61
N VAL A 285 33.77 6.13 6.82
CA VAL A 285 34.13 6.95 7.98
C VAL A 285 35.51 7.58 7.72
N GLY A 286 35.56 8.91 7.63
CA GLY A 286 36.79 9.66 7.35
C GLY A 286 37.10 9.89 5.86
N SER A 287 36.27 9.38 4.94
CA SER A 287 36.39 9.68 3.51
C SER A 287 35.52 10.86 3.11
N VAL A 288 36.03 11.67 2.16
CA VAL A 288 35.30 12.77 1.49
C VAL A 288 34.48 12.24 0.30
N ASP A 289 34.71 10.98 -0.12
CA ASP A 289 34.01 10.40 -1.25
C ASP A 289 32.59 9.99 -0.88
N HIS A 290 31.63 10.71 -1.45
CA HIS A 290 30.22 10.40 -1.37
C HIS A 290 29.77 9.62 -2.61
N LYS A 291 29.11 8.49 -2.40
CA LYS A 291 28.57 7.66 -3.48
C LYS A 291 27.08 7.45 -3.31
N LEU A 292 26.31 7.72 -4.35
CA LEU A 292 24.92 7.31 -4.44
C LEU A 292 24.89 5.81 -4.74
N CYS A 293 24.37 5.02 -3.81
CA CYS A 293 24.20 3.60 -3.96
C CYS A 293 22.72 3.25 -4.05
N VAL A 294 22.39 2.32 -4.95
CA VAL A 294 21.04 1.81 -5.16
C VAL A 294 21.05 0.29 -5.00
N TRP A 295 20.24 -0.21 -4.08
CA TRP A 295 20.10 -1.62 -3.77
C TRP A 295 18.70 -2.13 -4.10
N ARG A 296 18.63 -3.41 -4.48
CA ARG A 296 17.40 -4.18 -4.65
C ARG A 296 17.36 -5.30 -3.63
N LEU A 297 16.23 -5.47 -2.98
CA LEU A 297 15.98 -6.65 -2.16
C LEU A 297 15.64 -7.82 -3.09
N LYS A 298 16.46 -8.87 -3.08
CA LYS A 298 16.22 -10.12 -3.80
C LYS A 298 16.41 -11.29 -2.84
N SER A 299 15.44 -12.19 -2.78
CA SER A 299 15.51 -13.35 -1.88
C SER A 299 15.82 -12.99 -0.41
N TRP A 300 15.30 -11.85 0.06
CA TRP A 300 15.51 -11.33 1.41
C TRP A 300 16.91 -10.80 1.72
N GLU A 301 17.73 -10.59 0.70
CA GLU A 301 19.07 -10.00 0.80
C GLU A 301 19.20 -8.77 -0.10
N TRP A 302 19.98 -7.79 0.34
CA TRP A 302 20.24 -6.58 -0.44
C TRP A 302 21.33 -6.80 -1.48
N GLN A 303 21.01 -6.51 -2.74
CA GLN A 303 21.94 -6.56 -3.86
C GLN A 303 22.20 -5.15 -4.37
N LEU A 304 23.46 -4.73 -4.43
CA LEU A 304 23.86 -3.46 -5.02
C LEU A 304 23.65 -3.52 -6.55
N ILE A 305 22.87 -2.59 -7.09
CA ILE A 305 22.57 -2.51 -8.52
C ILE A 305 23.41 -1.43 -9.19
N SER A 306 23.61 -0.31 -8.49
CA SER A 306 24.29 0.86 -9.04
C SER A 306 25.03 1.61 -7.94
N GLU A 307 26.20 2.11 -8.30
CA GLU A 307 27.02 2.99 -7.47
C GLU A 307 27.51 4.14 -8.35
N ILE A 308 27.22 5.38 -7.95
CA ILE A 308 27.58 6.58 -8.71
C ILE A 308 28.32 7.53 -7.76
N SER A 309 29.55 7.89 -8.11
CA SER A 309 30.30 8.92 -7.39
C SER A 309 29.58 10.26 -7.53
N THR A 310 29.27 10.89 -6.39
CA THR A 310 28.62 12.20 -6.38
C THR A 310 29.66 13.27 -6.10
N ALA A 311 29.75 14.30 -6.95
CA ALA A 311 30.56 15.50 -6.69
C ALA A 311 29.83 16.44 -5.72
N LEU A 312 29.27 15.89 -4.63
CA LEU A 312 28.62 16.68 -3.58
C LEU A 312 29.73 17.26 -2.70
N THR A 313 30.15 18.48 -3.01
CA THR A 313 30.88 19.38 -2.09
C THR A 313 29.97 19.86 -0.97
#